data_AF-A0A485AVH0-F1
#
_entry.id   AF-A0A485AVH0-F1
#
_cell.length_a   1.000
_cell.length_b   1.000
_cell.length_c   1.000
_cell.angle_alpha   90.00
_cell.angle_beta   90.00
_cell.angle_gamma   90.00
#
_symmetry.space_group_name_H-M   'P 1'
#
loop_
_entity.id
_entity.type
_entity.pdbx_description
1 polymer ?
#
loop_
_entity_poly.entity_id
_entity_poly.type
_entity_poly.pdbx_seq_one_letter_code
_entity_poly.pdbx_strand_id
1 'polypeptide(L)'
;MRKRKSAPQDKNQDALLGEIQRLRKQIHQLQLERDILTKANELIKKDLGVSFLKLKNREKTLIVDALKKKYPVAELLSVLQLARSCYFYQKRLYDKYAVIRVIMADIFEENYRCYGYRRLHAMLRGNNRVISEKVVRRLMAEEQLVVKPHQATTIQLLLWRNRPGTGKFTRLGF
;
A
#
# COMPACT_ATOMS: atom_id res chain seq x y z
N MET A 1 -13.18 42.69 57.23
CA MET A 1 -12.63 41.33 57.05
C MET A 1 -11.66 41.34 55.88
N ARG A 2 -10.36 41.08 56.10
CA ARG A 2 -9.33 41.11 55.04
C ARG A 2 -9.39 39.82 54.21
N LYS A 3 -9.71 39.93 52.91
CA LYS A 3 -9.59 38.82 51.95
C LYS A 3 -8.13 38.32 51.94
N ARG A 4 -7.91 37.07 52.35
CA ARG A 4 -6.59 36.43 52.24
C ARG A 4 -6.25 36.28 50.75
N LYS A 5 -5.09 36.81 50.36
CA LYS A 5 -4.48 36.68 49.03
C LYS A 5 -4.17 35.18 48.78
N SER A 6 -4.89 34.51 47.88
CA SER A 6 -4.57 33.15 47.40
C SER A 6 -3.68 33.14 46.14
N ALA A 7 -3.17 34.29 45.73
CA ALA A 7 -2.66 34.55 44.37
C ALA A 7 -1.29 33.96 43.90
N PRO A 8 -0.48 33.22 44.69
CA PRO A 8 0.73 32.57 44.14
C PRO A 8 0.53 31.10 43.73
N GLN A 9 -0.37 30.38 44.39
CA GLN A 9 -0.46 28.91 44.28
C GLN A 9 -1.26 28.46 43.05
N ASP A 10 -2.33 29.20 42.70
CA ASP A 10 -3.10 29.01 41.45
C ASP A 10 -2.22 29.18 40.20
N LYS A 11 -1.35 30.20 40.18
CA LYS A 11 -0.47 30.46 39.03
C LYS A 11 0.54 29.33 38.78
N ASN A 12 1.04 28.71 39.84
CA ASN A 12 1.93 27.55 39.73
C ASN A 12 1.17 26.30 39.30
N GLN A 13 -0.08 26.11 39.75
CA GLN A 13 -0.93 25.02 39.29
C GLN A 13 -1.27 25.17 37.80
N ASP A 14 -1.63 26.37 37.34
CA ASP A 14 -1.90 26.66 35.93
C ASP A 14 -0.66 26.43 35.05
N ALA A 15 0.52 26.84 35.53
CA ALA A 15 1.78 26.60 34.82
C ALA A 15 2.11 25.10 34.70
N LEU A 16 1.92 24.34 35.79
CA LEU A 16 2.11 22.88 35.80
C LEU A 16 1.10 22.17 34.89
N LEU A 17 -0.16 22.61 34.89
CA LEU A 17 -1.19 22.08 33.98
C LEU A 17 -0.84 22.34 32.52
N GLY A 18 -0.34 23.54 32.21
CA GLY A 18 0.16 23.89 30.87
C GLY A 18 1.31 22.98 30.43
N GLU A 19 2.25 22.68 31.34
CA GLU A 19 3.38 21.80 31.04
C GLU A 19 2.94 20.36 30.82
N ILE A 20 2.02 19.83 31.65
CA ILE A 20 1.42 18.51 31.44
C ILE A 20 0.73 18.43 30.07
N GLN A 21 0.00 19.47 29.65
CA GLN A 21 -0.64 19.50 28.33
C GLN A 21 0.39 19.50 27.19
N ARG A 22 1.49 20.25 27.32
CA ARG A 22 2.59 20.24 26.34
C ARG A 22 3.23 18.87 26.22
N LEU A 23 3.58 18.27 27.36
CA LEU A 23 4.18 16.93 27.41
C LEU A 23 3.24 15.87 26.83
N ARG A 24 1.95 15.92 27.15
CA ARG A 24 0.94 15.02 26.55
C ARG A 24 0.87 15.17 25.03
N LYS A 25 0.91 16.40 24.51
CA LYS A 25 0.95 16.66 23.06
C LYS A 25 2.22 16.10 22.42
N GLN A 26 3.38 16.28 23.06
CA GLN A 26 4.65 15.74 22.57
C GLN A 26 4.65 14.21 22.54
N ILE A 27 4.16 13.56 23.60
CA ILE A 27 4.02 12.11 23.65
C ILE A 27 3.12 11.61 22.52
N HIS A 28 1.99 12.27 22.29
CA HIS A 28 1.08 11.91 21.19
C HIS A 28 1.75 12.03 19.81
N GLN A 29 2.45 13.13 19.54
CA GLN A 29 3.19 13.33 18.28
C GLN A 29 4.27 12.26 18.10
N LEU A 30 5.08 12.00 19.12
CA LEU A 30 6.14 10.98 19.07
C LEU A 30 5.58 9.56 18.88
N GLN A 31 4.46 9.23 19.52
CA GLN A 31 3.78 7.95 19.32
C GLN A 31 3.28 7.80 17.88
N LEU A 32 2.70 8.85 17.32
CA LEU A 32 2.21 8.87 15.96
C LEU A 32 3.36 8.70 14.94
N GLU A 33 4.47 9.42 15.11
CA GLU A 33 5.65 9.28 14.26
C GLU A 33 6.26 7.88 14.34
N ARG A 34 6.38 7.33 15.56
CA ARG A 34 6.88 5.97 15.77
C ARG A 34 6.02 4.96 15.04
N ASP A 35 4.71 5.03 15.17
CA ASP A 35 3.78 4.10 14.54
C ASP A 35 3.81 4.19 13.01
N ILE A 36 3.94 5.40 12.45
CA ILE A 36 4.15 5.62 11.02
C ILE A 36 5.43 4.91 10.57
N LEU A 37 6.54 5.10 11.28
CA LEU A 37 7.82 4.47 10.95
C LEU A 37 7.76 2.94 11.07
N THR A 38 7.14 2.43 12.14
CA THR A 38 6.92 0.98 12.31
C THR A 38 6.11 0.42 11.14
N LYS A 39 5.01 1.05 10.75
CA LYS A 39 4.19 0.60 9.62
C LYS A 39 4.88 0.76 8.27
N ALA A 40 5.69 1.80 8.09
CA ALA A 40 6.49 1.98 6.89
C ALA A 40 7.49 0.83 6.71
N ASN A 41 8.17 0.43 7.79
CA ASN A 41 9.11 -0.69 7.78
C ASN A 41 8.39 -2.01 7.47
N GLU A 42 7.27 -2.30 8.15
CA GLU A 42 6.49 -3.53 7.93
C GLU A 42 6.01 -3.68 6.47
N LEU A 43 5.45 -2.60 5.90
CA LEU A 43 4.76 -2.67 4.60
C LEU A 43 5.72 -2.53 3.41
N ILE A 44 6.76 -1.72 3.54
CA ILE A 44 7.60 -1.33 2.40
C ILE A 44 8.90 -2.14 2.38
N LYS A 45 9.25 -2.82 3.49
CA LYS A 45 10.49 -3.61 3.64
C LYS A 45 11.74 -2.85 3.14
N LYS A 46 11.70 -1.52 3.17
CA LYS A 46 12.88 -0.69 2.96
C LYS A 46 13.60 -0.68 4.29
N ASP A 47 14.41 -1.70 4.50
CA ASP A 47 15.45 -1.64 5.51
C ASP A 47 16.24 -0.35 5.27
N LEU A 48 16.60 0.35 6.36
CA LEU A 48 17.52 1.50 6.39
C LEU A 48 16.86 2.89 6.28
N GLY A 49 16.45 3.43 7.44
CA GLY A 49 16.55 4.88 7.73
C GLY A 49 15.81 5.85 6.81
N VAL A 50 14.81 5.39 6.07
CA VAL A 50 14.09 6.26 5.13
C VAL A 50 13.12 7.14 5.89
N SER A 51 13.38 8.45 5.90
CA SER A 51 12.39 9.46 6.29
C SER A 51 11.09 9.23 5.52
N PHE A 52 9.95 9.18 6.23
CA PHE A 52 8.62 9.02 5.64
C PHE A 52 8.28 10.10 4.60
N LEU A 53 9.03 11.22 4.60
CA LEU A 53 8.94 12.28 3.60
C LEU A 53 9.37 11.83 2.20
N LYS A 54 10.36 10.92 2.09
CA LYS A 54 10.87 10.39 0.82
C LYS A 54 9.99 9.28 0.22
N LEU A 55 8.93 8.88 0.92
CA LEU A 55 8.01 7.84 0.44
C LEU A 55 7.17 8.35 -0.73
N LYS A 56 6.84 7.46 -1.67
CA LYS A 56 5.92 7.77 -2.77
C LYS A 56 4.52 8.01 -2.22
N ASN A 57 3.71 8.84 -2.88
CA ASN A 57 2.33 9.12 -2.46
C ASN A 57 1.48 7.85 -2.25
N ARG A 58 1.73 6.81 -3.06
CA ARG A 58 1.08 5.51 -2.90
C ARG A 58 1.48 4.81 -1.61
N GLU A 59 2.76 4.78 -1.29
CA GLU A 59 3.31 4.22 -0.05
C GLU A 59 2.72 4.96 1.17
N LYS A 60 2.68 6.29 1.12
CA LYS A 60 2.04 7.12 2.15
C LYS A 60 0.56 6.76 2.32
N THR A 61 -0.18 6.55 1.23
CA THR A 61 -1.61 6.17 1.27
C THR A 61 -1.80 4.81 1.95
N LEU A 62 -0.92 3.83 1.72
CA LEU A 62 -0.98 2.52 2.38
C LEU A 62 -0.77 2.64 3.91
N ILE A 63 0.17 3.49 4.33
CA ILE A 63 0.40 3.77 5.76
C ILE A 63 -0.83 4.43 6.38
N VAL A 64 -1.42 5.42 5.71
CA VAL A 64 -2.66 6.06 6.17
C VAL A 64 -3.79 5.02 6.31
N ASP A 65 -3.96 4.13 5.33
CA ASP A 65 -4.99 3.10 5.38
C ASP A 65 -4.77 2.06 6.49
N ALA A 66 -3.51 1.78 6.87
CA ALA A 66 -3.19 0.92 8.01
C ALA A 66 -3.45 1.61 9.36
N LEU A 67 -3.18 2.91 9.47
CA LEU A 67 -3.26 3.67 10.74
C LEU A 67 -4.58 4.40 10.96
N LYS A 68 -5.46 4.52 9.95
CA LYS A 68 -6.75 5.24 10.05
C LYS A 68 -7.69 4.75 11.15
N LYS A 69 -7.50 3.52 11.67
CA LYS A 69 -8.27 2.98 12.79
C LYS A 69 -7.82 3.54 14.15
N LYS A 70 -6.55 3.94 14.25
CA LYS A 70 -5.92 4.41 15.49
C LYS A 70 -5.83 5.93 15.59
N TYR A 71 -5.59 6.60 14.45
CA TYR A 71 -5.40 8.05 14.39
C TYR A 71 -6.34 8.72 13.37
N PRO A 72 -6.72 9.99 13.59
CA PRO A 72 -7.52 10.72 12.63
C PRO A 72 -6.76 10.94 11.32
N VAL A 73 -7.43 10.71 10.19
CA VAL A 73 -6.82 10.79 8.85
C VAL A 73 -6.19 12.16 8.58
N ALA A 74 -6.82 13.24 9.05
CA ALA A 74 -6.29 14.60 8.88
C ALA A 74 -4.90 14.77 9.51
N GLU A 75 -4.68 14.20 10.69
CA GLU A 75 -3.41 14.28 11.40
C GLU A 75 -2.33 13.44 10.68
N LEU A 76 -2.68 12.22 10.27
CA LEU A 76 -1.78 11.35 9.49
C LEU A 76 -1.33 12.01 8.17
N LEU A 77 -2.25 12.67 7.47
CA LEU A 77 -1.95 13.39 6.23
C LEU A 77 -1.01 14.58 6.46
N SER A 78 -1.18 15.29 7.57
CA SER A 78 -0.32 16.42 7.95
C SER A 78 1.12 15.95 8.17
N VAL A 79 1.32 14.90 8.97
CA VAL A 79 2.65 14.37 9.28
C VAL A 79 3.32 13.78 8.04
N LEU A 80 2.58 13.05 7.20
CA LEU A 80 3.12 12.47 5.96
C LEU A 80 3.32 13.51 4.83
N GLN A 81 2.94 14.78 5.05
CA GLN A 81 2.93 15.83 4.02
C GLN A 81 2.22 15.37 2.74
N LEU A 82 1.04 14.76 2.89
CA LEU A 82 0.23 14.27 1.78
C LEU A 82 -1.03 15.11 1.64
N ALA A 83 -1.22 15.74 0.48
CA ALA A 83 -2.44 16.50 0.20
C ALA A 83 -3.69 15.59 0.28
N ARG A 84 -4.77 16.11 0.86
CA ARG A 84 -6.04 15.39 1.02
C ARG A 84 -6.59 14.88 -0.32
N SER A 85 -6.52 15.71 -1.36
CA SER A 85 -6.92 15.34 -2.73
C SER A 85 -6.10 14.16 -3.28
N CYS A 86 -4.79 14.15 -3.05
CA CYS A 86 -3.90 13.06 -3.46
C CYS A 86 -4.28 11.74 -2.80
N TYR A 87 -4.59 11.75 -1.49
CA TYR A 87 -5.03 10.54 -0.78
C TYR A 87 -6.31 9.96 -1.39
N PHE A 88 -7.35 10.78 -1.56
CA PHE A 88 -8.62 10.30 -2.12
C PHE A 88 -8.51 9.88 -3.59
N TYR A 89 -7.69 10.58 -4.37
CA TYR A 89 -7.40 10.20 -5.75
C TYR A 89 -6.72 8.83 -5.82
N GLN A 90 -5.67 8.62 -5.02
CA GLN A 90 -4.94 7.36 -4.98
C GLN A 90 -5.84 6.21 -4.51
N LYS A 91 -6.68 6.44 -3.51
CA LYS A 91 -7.65 5.47 -3.01
C LYS A 91 -8.68 5.08 -4.08
N ARG A 92 -9.24 6.06 -4.78
CA ARG A 92 -10.19 5.82 -5.88
C ARG A 92 -9.57 5.02 -7.03
N LEU A 93 -8.29 5.27 -7.34
CA LEU A 93 -7.58 4.50 -8.35
C LEU A 93 -7.34 3.04 -7.93
N TYR A 94 -7.04 2.80 -6.65
CA TYR A 94 -6.86 1.45 -6.14
C TYR A 94 -8.16 0.65 -6.27
N ASP A 95 -9.28 1.25 -5.85
CA ASP A 95 -10.62 0.67 -5.90
C ASP A 95 -11.10 0.39 -7.33
N LYS A 96 -10.86 1.31 -8.27
CA LYS A 96 -11.22 1.14 -9.70
C LYS A 96 -10.72 -0.18 -10.31
N TYR A 97 -9.58 -0.69 -9.85
CA TYR A 97 -8.97 -1.91 -10.39
C TYR A 97 -9.02 -3.08 -9.41
N ALA A 98 -9.80 -3.01 -8.32
CA ALA A 98 -9.84 -4.04 -7.29
C ALA A 98 -10.22 -5.42 -7.86
N VAL A 99 -11.34 -5.50 -8.60
CA VAL A 99 -11.80 -6.75 -9.24
C VAL A 99 -10.78 -7.29 -10.24
N ILE A 100 -10.11 -6.41 -10.97
CA ILE A 100 -9.11 -6.78 -11.98
C ILE A 100 -7.86 -7.37 -11.33
N ARG A 101 -7.43 -6.84 -10.18
CA ARG A 101 -6.28 -7.37 -9.42
C ARG A 101 -6.52 -8.82 -9.00
N VAL A 102 -7.70 -9.13 -8.47
CA VAL A 102 -8.09 -10.48 -8.04
C VAL A 102 -8.03 -11.44 -9.22
N ILE A 103 -8.76 -11.15 -10.29
CA ILE A 103 -8.79 -11.99 -11.50
C ILE A 103 -7.39 -12.18 -12.09
N MET A 104 -6.59 -11.11 -12.14
CA MET A 104 -5.23 -11.18 -12.66
C MET A 104 -4.33 -12.07 -11.79
N ALA A 105 -4.49 -12.03 -10.46
CA ALA A 105 -3.77 -12.91 -9.54
C ALA A 105 -4.20 -14.36 -9.70
N ASP A 106 -5.51 -14.63 -9.85
CA ASP A 106 -6.05 -15.97 -10.09
C ASP A 106 -5.49 -16.58 -11.38
N ILE A 107 -5.59 -15.84 -12.50
CA ILE A 107 -5.02 -16.27 -13.79
C ILE A 107 -3.50 -16.49 -13.68
N PHE A 108 -2.80 -15.64 -12.94
CA PHE A 108 -1.36 -15.77 -12.76
C PHE A 108 -0.99 -17.04 -11.99
N GLU A 109 -1.74 -17.39 -10.94
CA GLU A 109 -1.51 -18.59 -10.14
C GLU A 109 -1.90 -19.88 -10.89
N GLU A 110 -3.06 -19.89 -11.55
CA GLU A 110 -3.54 -21.00 -12.39
C GLU A 110 -2.57 -21.38 -13.53
N ASN A 111 -1.72 -20.44 -13.94
CA ASN A 111 -0.75 -20.60 -15.02
C ASN A 111 0.69 -20.64 -14.49
N TYR A 112 0.88 -21.15 -13.27
CA TYR A 112 2.17 -21.43 -12.64
C TYR A 112 3.10 -20.22 -12.54
N ARG A 113 2.52 -19.00 -12.46
CA ARG A 113 3.28 -17.74 -12.39
C ARG A 113 4.19 -17.51 -13.60
N CYS A 114 3.94 -18.18 -14.71
CA CYS A 114 4.74 -18.08 -15.93
C CYS A 114 4.26 -16.96 -16.87
N TYR A 115 3.06 -16.43 -16.65
CA TYR A 115 2.44 -15.48 -17.57
C TYR A 115 2.88 -14.06 -17.26
N GLY A 116 3.65 -13.47 -18.18
CA GLY A 116 3.94 -12.04 -18.16
C GLY A 116 2.74 -11.18 -18.60
N TYR A 117 2.90 -9.86 -18.49
CA TYR A 117 1.84 -8.88 -18.79
C TYR A 117 1.23 -9.01 -20.19
N ARG A 118 2.01 -9.44 -21.20
CA ARG A 118 1.51 -9.63 -22.58
C ARG A 118 0.44 -10.73 -22.64
N ARG A 119 0.72 -11.89 -22.03
CA ARG A 119 -0.21 -13.05 -21.99
C ARG A 119 -1.40 -12.77 -21.09
N LEU A 120 -1.19 -12.15 -19.93
CA LEU A 120 -2.27 -11.73 -19.04
C LEU A 120 -3.23 -10.74 -19.71
N HIS A 121 -2.70 -9.73 -20.43
CA HIS A 121 -3.52 -8.78 -21.17
C HIS A 121 -4.36 -9.46 -22.26
N ALA A 122 -3.81 -10.45 -22.99
CA ALA A 122 -4.56 -11.22 -23.97
C ALA A 122 -5.72 -12.01 -23.35
N MET A 123 -5.50 -12.65 -22.19
CA MET A 123 -6.55 -13.37 -21.47
C MET A 123 -7.63 -12.44 -20.91
N LEU A 124 -7.24 -11.28 -20.36
CA LEU A 124 -8.20 -10.28 -19.88
C LEU A 124 -9.09 -9.75 -21.02
N ARG A 125 -8.51 -9.54 -22.22
CA ARG A 125 -9.26 -9.14 -23.41
C ARG A 125 -10.25 -10.23 -23.85
N GLY A 126 -9.85 -11.51 -23.82
CA GLY A 126 -10.72 -12.63 -24.14
C GLY A 126 -11.91 -12.79 -23.19
N ASN A 127 -11.79 -12.31 -21.95
CA ASN A 127 -12.85 -12.28 -20.94
C ASN A 127 -13.68 -10.98 -20.96
N ASN A 128 -13.77 -10.29 -22.10
CA ASN A 128 -14.48 -9.02 -22.32
C ASN A 128 -14.05 -7.84 -21.41
N ARG A 129 -12.82 -7.85 -20.87
CA ARG A 129 -12.29 -6.73 -20.07
C ARG A 129 -11.25 -5.94 -20.86
N VAL A 130 -11.68 -4.81 -21.44
CA VAL A 130 -10.80 -3.94 -22.22
C VAL A 130 -10.00 -3.03 -21.28
N ILE A 131 -8.78 -3.46 -20.95
CA ILE A 131 -7.83 -2.69 -20.14
C ILE A 131 -6.58 -2.47 -20.99
N SER A 132 -6.00 -1.28 -20.91
CA SER A 132 -4.72 -1.02 -21.59
C SER A 132 -3.61 -1.92 -21.03
N GLU A 133 -2.78 -2.46 -21.91
CA GLU A 133 -1.59 -3.22 -21.54
C GLU A 133 -0.69 -2.48 -20.52
N LYS A 134 -0.57 -1.16 -20.64
CA LYS A 134 0.20 -0.33 -19.69
C LYS A 134 -0.36 -0.43 -18.27
N VAL A 135 -1.68 -0.50 -18.13
CA VAL A 135 -2.35 -0.66 -16.84
C VAL A 135 -2.11 -2.06 -16.30
N VAL A 136 -2.18 -3.11 -17.15
CA VAL A 136 -1.87 -4.49 -16.74
C VAL A 136 -0.45 -4.60 -16.22
N ARG A 137 0.54 -4.09 -16.97
CA ARG A 137 1.94 -4.09 -16.53
C ARG A 137 2.13 -3.35 -15.20
N ARG A 138 1.50 -2.18 -15.05
CA ARG A 138 1.52 -1.44 -13.79
C ARG A 138 0.96 -2.32 -12.67
N LEU A 139 -0.27 -2.83 -12.82
CA LEU A 139 -0.95 -3.64 -11.81
C LEU A 139 -0.16 -4.91 -11.42
N MET A 140 0.51 -5.58 -12.37
CA MET A 140 1.40 -6.69 -12.05
C MET A 140 2.56 -6.27 -11.14
N ALA A 141 3.21 -5.13 -11.42
CA ALA A 141 4.24 -4.60 -10.54
C ALA A 141 3.67 -4.16 -9.18
N GLU A 142 2.42 -3.68 -9.16
CA GLU A 142 1.73 -3.29 -7.93
C GLU A 142 1.43 -4.46 -7.00
N GLU A 143 1.03 -5.60 -7.57
CA GLU A 143 0.69 -6.85 -6.87
C GLU A 143 1.90 -7.79 -6.72
N GLN A 144 3.10 -7.34 -7.10
CA GLN A 144 4.33 -8.14 -7.07
C GLN A 144 4.23 -9.47 -7.83
N LEU A 145 3.44 -9.51 -8.91
CA LEU A 145 3.32 -10.67 -9.80
C LEU A 145 4.57 -10.77 -10.70
N VAL A 146 5.67 -11.22 -10.10
CA VAL A 146 6.95 -11.39 -10.77
C VAL A 146 6.99 -12.76 -11.42
N VAL A 147 7.14 -12.79 -12.74
CA VAL A 147 7.36 -14.03 -13.50
C VAL A 147 8.69 -14.61 -13.07
N LYS A 148 8.68 -15.80 -12.47
CA LYS A 148 9.91 -16.53 -12.16
C LYS A 148 10.50 -17.07 -13.46
N PRO A 149 11.81 -16.90 -13.72
CA PRO A 149 12.46 -17.63 -14.79
C PRO A 149 12.31 -19.14 -14.49
N HIS A 150 11.96 -19.91 -15.53
CA HIS A 150 11.66 -21.33 -15.42
C HIS A 150 12.90 -22.11 -14.98
N GLN A 151 12.96 -22.51 -13.71
CA GLN A 151 13.83 -23.60 -13.26
C GLN A 151 13.07 -24.89 -13.57
N ALA A 152 13.42 -25.55 -14.67
CA ALA A 152 12.69 -26.72 -15.15
C ALA A 152 12.75 -27.85 -14.13
N THR A 153 11.69 -28.05 -13.35
CA THR A 153 11.49 -29.31 -12.63
C THR A 153 10.65 -30.22 -13.51
N THR A 154 11.12 -31.43 -13.77
CA THR A 154 10.56 -32.42 -14.71
C THR A 154 9.04 -32.61 -14.60
N ILE A 155 8.48 -32.45 -13.40
CA ILE A 155 7.05 -32.59 -13.10
C ILE A 155 6.19 -31.49 -13.76
N GLN A 156 6.67 -30.24 -13.85
CA GLN A 156 5.91 -29.14 -14.45
C GLN A 156 5.82 -29.24 -15.98
N LEU A 157 6.86 -29.75 -16.63
CA LEU A 157 6.87 -30.00 -18.08
C LEU A 157 5.90 -31.13 -18.46
N LEU A 158 5.78 -32.15 -17.62
CA LEU A 158 4.83 -33.26 -17.80
C LEU A 158 3.37 -32.81 -17.63
N LEU A 159 3.09 -31.95 -16.64
CA LEU A 159 1.76 -31.35 -16.45
C LEU A 159 1.37 -30.40 -17.58
N TRP A 160 2.34 -29.64 -18.13
CA TRP A 160 2.09 -28.76 -19.28
C TRP A 160 1.77 -29.53 -20.57
N ARG A 161 2.42 -30.67 -20.79
CA ARG A 161 2.24 -31.51 -21.99
C ARG A 161 0.88 -32.23 -22.05
N ASN A 162 0.20 -32.41 -20.92
CA ASN A 162 -1.04 -33.19 -20.82
C ASN A 162 -2.31 -32.34 -20.56
N ARG A 163 -2.30 -31.02 -20.77
CA ARG A 163 -3.53 -30.19 -20.66
C ARG A 163 -4.40 -30.33 -21.92
N PRO A 164 -5.65 -30.85 -21.84
CA PRO A 164 -6.61 -30.75 -22.93
C PRO A 164 -7.29 -29.37 -22.90
N GLY A 165 -7.23 -28.61 -24.01
CA GLY A 165 -8.09 -27.42 -24.18
C GLY A 165 -7.44 -26.13 -24.70
N THR A 166 -6.13 -26.07 -24.98
CA THR A 166 -5.56 -24.90 -25.68
C THR A 166 -5.64 -25.14 -27.18
N GLY A 167 -6.60 -24.47 -27.83
CA GLY A 167 -6.70 -24.40 -29.29
C GLY A 167 -5.35 -24.10 -29.94
N LYS A 168 -5.12 -24.78 -31.06
CA LYS A 168 -3.93 -24.75 -31.91
C LYS A 168 -3.45 -23.31 -32.13
N PHE A 169 -2.45 -22.85 -31.38
CA PHE A 169 -1.63 -21.71 -31.80
C PHE A 169 -0.66 -22.23 -32.86
N THR A 170 -1.08 -22.15 -34.10
CA THR A 170 -0.22 -22.40 -35.27
C THR A 170 1.00 -21.49 -35.21
N ARG A 171 2.16 -22.15 -35.24
CA ARG A 171 3.50 -21.58 -35.28
C ARG A 171 3.70 -20.86 -36.63
N LEU A 172 3.52 -19.55 -36.69
CA LEU A 172 4.21 -18.68 -37.65
C LEU A 172 5.51 -18.27 -36.94
N GLY A 173 6.73 -18.58 -37.37
CA GLY A 173 7.22 -18.85 -38.72
C GLY A 173 8.27 -17.78 -39.02
N PHE A 174 9.48 -17.99 -38.47
CA PHE A 174 10.74 -17.24 -38.60
C PHE A 174 10.76 -15.74 -38.21
#